data_AF-A0A0A7GDR0-F1
#
_entry.id   AF-A0A0A7GDR0-F1
#
_cell.length_a   1.000
_cell.length_b   1.000
_cell.length_c   1.000
_cell.angle_alpha   90.00
_cell.angle_beta   90.00
_cell.angle_gamma   90.00
#
_symmetry.space_group_name_H-M   'P 1'
#
loop_
_entity.id
_entity.type
_entity.pdbx_description
1 polymer ?
#
loop_
_entity_poly.entity_id
_entity_poly.type
_entity_poly.pdbx_seq_one_letter_code
_entity_poly.pdbx_strand_id
1 'polypeptide(L)'
;MRVRVRAVSVEGRCAAGYKSGDEFYLEKFLLESEKPVCIHAILAVSHVAYALAHGMDADAFGKKEIHLSCPDPGEPHGDGRVTFRIEVVE
;
A
#
# COMPACT_ATOMS: atom_id res chain seq x y z
N MET A 1 -9.64 9.94 9.20
CA MET A 1 -8.51 10.34 8.35
C MET A 1 -8.58 9.51 7.08
N ARG A 2 -8.33 10.14 5.94
CA ARG A 2 -8.19 9.49 4.66
C ARG A 2 -6.73 9.14 4.44
N VAL A 3 -6.46 7.87 4.17
CA VAL A 3 -5.11 7.36 3.95
C VAL A 3 -4.97 6.98 2.50
N ARG A 4 -3.99 7.57 1.82
CA ARG A 4 -3.62 7.22 0.46
C ARG A 4 -2.58 6.10 0.48
N VAL A 5 -2.80 5.08 -0.33
CA VAL A 5 -1.84 4.02 -0.61
C VAL A 5 -1.49 4.09 -2.09
N ARG A 6 -0.25 4.43 -2.42
CA ARG A 6 0.21 4.65 -3.80
C ARG A 6 1.35 3.72 -4.15
N ALA A 7 1.24 2.97 -5.23
CA ALA A 7 2.34 2.19 -5.79
C ALA A 7 3.42 3.15 -6.30
N VAL A 8 4.60 3.14 -5.68
CA VAL A 8 5.73 4.00 -6.06
C VAL A 8 6.75 3.26 -6.92
N SER A 9 6.86 1.94 -6.77
CA SER A 9 7.75 1.10 -7.57
C SER A 9 7.11 -0.25 -7.88
N VAL A 10 7.41 -0.78 -9.06
CA VAL A 10 7.10 -2.15 -9.48
C VAL A 10 8.37 -2.75 -10.04
N GLU A 11 8.95 -3.70 -9.31
CA GLU A 11 10.07 -4.52 -9.75
C GLU A 11 9.54 -5.77 -10.44
N GLY A 12 10.12 -6.13 -11.58
CA GLY A 12 9.64 -7.25 -12.40
C GLY A 12 8.22 -7.01 -12.93
N ARG A 13 7.34 -7.98 -12.76
CA ARG A 13 5.95 -7.99 -13.24
C ARG A 13 4.95 -8.29 -12.12
N CYS A 14 4.08 -7.33 -11.83
CA CYS A 14 2.93 -7.56 -10.94
C CYS A 14 1.82 -8.36 -11.66
N ALA A 15 1.46 -9.53 -11.13
CA ALA A 15 0.37 -10.36 -11.67
C ALA A 15 -1.01 -9.68 -11.60
N ALA A 16 -1.24 -8.82 -10.61
CA ALA A 16 -2.47 -8.04 -10.47
C ALA A 16 -2.51 -6.78 -11.36
N GLY A 17 -1.41 -6.48 -12.08
CA GLY A 17 -1.37 -5.38 -13.04
C GLY A 17 -1.10 -3.99 -12.45
N TYR A 18 -0.63 -3.90 -11.20
CA TYR A 18 -0.20 -2.61 -10.63
C TYR A 18 0.92 -1.98 -11.47
N LYS A 19 0.85 -0.66 -11.57
CA LYS A 19 1.87 0.22 -12.16
C LYS A 19 2.22 1.32 -11.17
N SER A 20 3.43 1.88 -11.28
CA SER A 20 3.78 3.09 -10.53
C SER A 20 2.76 4.19 -10.80
N GLY A 21 2.26 4.79 -9.73
CA GLY A 21 1.22 5.81 -9.76
C GLY A 21 -0.18 5.29 -9.50
N ASP A 22 -0.44 3.98 -9.59
CA ASP A 22 -1.72 3.41 -9.16
C ASP A 22 -1.92 3.65 -7.65
N GLU A 23 -3.15 3.95 -7.25
CA GLU A 23 -3.47 4.29 -5.88
C GLU A 23 -4.89 3.85 -5.51
N PHE A 24 -5.08 3.71 -4.20
CA PHE A 24 -6.37 3.51 -3.58
C PHE A 24 -6.37 4.17 -2.19
N TYR A 25 -7.54 4.28 -1.58
CA TYR A 25 -7.73 5.00 -0.33
C TYR A 25 -8.38 4.11 0.72
N LEU A 26 -7.95 4.28 1.97
CA LEU A 26 -8.66 3.78 3.14
C LEU A 26 -9.23 4.95 3.94
N GLU A 27 -10.51 4.85 4.28
CA GLU A 27 -11.17 5.78 5.18
C GLU A 27 -11.97 5.02 6.22
N LYS A 28 -11.48 5.03 7.47
CA LYS A 28 -11.99 4.20 8.57
C LYS A 28 -12.06 2.72 8.15
N PHE A 29 -13.27 2.21 7.93
CA PHE A 29 -13.55 0.82 7.56
C PHE A 29 -13.74 0.62 6.06
N LEU A 30 -13.68 1.70 5.27
CA LEU A 30 -14.02 1.70 3.85
C LEU A 30 -12.75 1.74 3.00
N LEU A 31 -12.84 1.08 1.84
CA LEU A 31 -11.85 1.12 0.79
C LEU A 31 -12.46 1.79 -0.43
N GLU A 32 -11.76 2.76 -0.99
CA GLU A 32 -12.13 3.43 -2.23
C GLU A 32 -11.03 3.24 -3.28
N SER A 33 -11.42 2.87 -4.50
CA SER A 33 -10.48 2.68 -5.60
C SER A 33 -11.20 2.76 -6.93
N GLU A 34 -10.56 3.34 -7.95
CA GLU A 34 -11.05 3.33 -9.33
C GLU A 34 -10.90 1.97 -10.02
N LYS A 35 -10.03 1.11 -9.46
CA LYS A 35 -9.70 -0.22 -10.00
C LYS A 35 -9.83 -1.30 -8.93
N PRO A 36 -10.05 -2.56 -9.30
CA PRO A 36 -9.99 -3.66 -8.34
C PRO A 36 -8.66 -3.68 -7.58
N VAL A 37 -8.72 -3.84 -6.26
CA VAL A 37 -7.53 -3.87 -5.40
C VAL A 37 -7.10 -5.30 -5.13
N CYS A 38 -5.82 -5.61 -5.35
CA CYS A 38 -5.27 -6.93 -5.04
C CYS A 38 -5.28 -7.24 -3.54
N ILE A 39 -5.65 -8.46 -3.19
CA ILE A 39 -5.63 -8.95 -1.79
C ILE A 39 -4.23 -8.84 -1.16
N HIS A 40 -3.16 -9.12 -1.90
CA HIS A 40 -1.79 -8.99 -1.39
C HIS A 40 -1.40 -7.54 -1.07
N ALA A 41 -1.89 -6.57 -1.85
CA ALA A 41 -1.69 -5.16 -1.53
C ALA A 41 -2.37 -4.81 -0.20
N ILE A 42 -3.63 -5.25 -0.02
CA ILE A 42 -4.39 -4.99 1.22
C ILE A 42 -3.76 -5.66 2.43
N LEU A 43 -3.37 -6.92 2.32
CA LEU A 43 -2.70 -7.61 3.43
C LEU A 43 -1.37 -6.94 3.79
N ALA A 44 -0.62 -6.45 2.79
CA ALA A 44 0.65 -5.78 3.01
C ALA A 44 0.51 -4.42 3.70
N VAL A 45 -0.55 -3.64 3.42
CA VAL A 45 -0.66 -2.27 3.93
C VAL A 45 -1.65 -2.09 5.07
N SER A 46 -2.59 -3.02 5.26
CA SER A 46 -3.76 -2.85 6.14
C SER A 46 -3.39 -2.50 7.58
N HIS A 47 -2.39 -3.15 8.16
CA HIS A 47 -1.99 -2.90 9.55
C HIS A 47 -1.56 -1.45 9.80
N VAL A 48 -0.82 -0.83 8.87
CA VAL A 48 -0.45 0.60 9.00
C VAL A 48 -1.57 1.51 8.53
N ALA A 49 -2.14 1.25 7.36
CA ALA A 49 -3.17 2.11 6.79
C ALA A 49 -4.41 2.20 7.68
N TYR A 50 -4.81 1.10 8.32
CA TYR A 50 -5.90 1.07 9.29
C TYR A 50 -5.59 1.89 10.54
N ALA A 51 -4.40 1.75 11.11
CA ALA A 51 -4.00 2.53 12.29
C ALA A 51 -4.03 4.04 12.00
N LEU A 52 -3.49 4.45 10.86
CA LEU A 52 -3.51 5.85 10.40
C LEU A 52 -4.94 6.34 10.13
N ALA A 53 -5.79 5.53 9.48
CA ALA A 53 -7.18 5.88 9.20
C ALA A 53 -8.00 6.13 10.48
N HIS A 54 -7.57 5.52 11.60
CA HIS A 54 -8.14 5.65 12.94
C HIS A 54 -7.41 6.67 13.84
N GLY A 55 -6.54 7.51 13.29
CA GLY A 55 -5.97 8.67 13.98
C GLY A 55 -4.64 8.43 14.67
N MET A 56 -3.94 7.32 14.37
CA MET A 56 -2.56 7.15 14.78
C MET A 56 -1.67 8.19 14.08
N ASP A 57 -0.76 8.80 14.83
CA ASP A 57 0.24 9.70 14.27
C ASP A 57 1.23 8.91 13.39
N ALA A 58 1.49 9.39 12.18
CA ALA A 58 2.49 8.80 11.29
C ALA A 58 3.89 8.86 11.89
N ASP A 59 4.20 9.88 12.70
CA ASP A 59 5.48 10.03 13.39
C ASP A 59 5.70 8.91 14.42
N ALA A 60 4.64 8.26 14.91
CA ALA A 60 4.75 7.11 15.80
C ALA A 60 5.42 5.89 15.13
N PHE A 61 5.49 5.85 13.79
CA PHE A 61 6.25 4.83 13.05
C PHE A 61 7.75 5.14 12.95
N GLY A 62 8.22 6.28 13.49
CA GLY A 62 9.64 6.65 13.51
C GLY A 62 10.24 6.91 12.12
N LYS A 63 9.40 7.12 11.10
CA LYS A 63 9.82 7.39 9.72
C LYS A 63 8.99 8.52 9.14
N LYS A 64 9.66 9.43 8.41
CA LYS A 64 9.00 10.50 7.65
C LYS A 64 8.10 9.98 6.53
N GLU A 65 8.38 8.79 6.02
CA GLU A 65 7.62 8.15 4.94
C GLU A 65 7.50 6.65 5.22
N ILE A 66 6.29 6.12 5.04
CA ILE A 66 5.99 4.71 5.27
C ILE A 66 5.93 4.01 3.91
N HIS A 67 6.85 3.06 3.72
CA HIS A 67 6.91 2.24 2.52
C HIS A 67 6.79 0.77 2.90
N LEU A 68 5.82 0.09 2.29
CA LEU A 68 5.58 -1.35 2.47
C LEU A 68 5.49 -2.03 1.11
N SER A 69 5.96 -3.26 1.01
CA SER A 69 5.90 -4.04 -0.23
C SER A 69 4.93 -5.21 -0.09
N CYS A 70 4.29 -5.61 -1.18
CA CYS A 70 3.56 -6.88 -1.20
C CYS A 70 4.53 -8.06 -0.97
N PRO A 71 4.04 -9.19 -0.43
CA PRO A 71 4.87 -10.37 -0.18
C PRO A 71 5.21 -11.05 -1.52
N ASP A 72 6.30 -10.60 -2.14
CA ASP A 72 6.94 -11.29 -3.25
C ASP A 72 8.12 -12.12 -2.70
N PRO A 73 8.18 -13.43 -2.97
CA PRO A 73 9.27 -14.26 -2.48
C PRO A 73 10.60 -14.01 -3.21
N GLY A 74 10.59 -13.26 -4.32
CA GLY A 74 11.75 -13.04 -5.19
C GLY A 74 12.19 -14.30 -5.94
N GLU A 75 13.14 -14.12 -6.85
CA GLU A 75 13.68 -15.20 -7.67
C GLU A 75 14.28 -16.33 -6.79
N PRO A 76 14.05 -17.61 -7.13
CA PRO A 76 13.39 -18.13 -8.33
C PRO A 76 11.87 -18.34 -8.20
N HIS A 77 11.25 -17.87 -7.13
CA HIS A 77 9.87 -18.20 -6.76
C HIS A 77 8.87 -17.05 -6.98
N GLY A 78 9.37 -15.87 -7.33
CA GLY A 78 8.61 -14.66 -7.62
C GLY A 78 9.43 -13.73 -8.52
N ASP A 79 8.72 -12.90 -9.28
CA ASP A 79 9.30 -11.97 -10.26
C ASP A 79 8.52 -10.64 -10.19
N GLY A 80 8.04 -10.23 -9.00
CA GLY A 80 7.05 -9.14 -8.95
C GLY A 80 6.86 -8.50 -7.59
N ARG A 81 7.65 -7.48 -7.28
CA ARG A 81 7.51 -6.72 -6.02
C ARG A 81 6.96 -5.32 -6.28
N VAL A 82 5.80 -5.02 -5.68
CA VAL A 82 5.22 -3.68 -5.67
C VAL A 82 5.48 -3.02 -4.32
N THR A 83 6.07 -1.83 -4.33
CA THR A 83 6.24 -1.00 -3.13
C THR A 83 5.21 0.11 -3.12
N PHE A 84 4.51 0.23 -2.00
CA PHE A 84 3.48 1.22 -1.73
C PHE A 84 3.99 2.26 -0.74
N ARG A 85 3.76 3.54 -1.03
CA ARG A 85 3.87 4.65 -0.08
C ARG A 85 2.50 4.86 0.58
N ILE A 86 2.51 5.03 1.90
CA ILE A 86 1.32 5.22 2.72
C ILE A 86 1.41 6.58 3.40
N GLU A 87 0.36 7.40 3.28
CA GLU A 87 0.30 8.72 3.89
C GLU A 87 -1.14 9.15 4.22
N VAL A 88 -1.30 9.96 5.26
CA VAL A 88 -2.57 10.64 5.55
C VAL A 88 -2.71 11.84 4.62
N VAL A 89 -3.86 11.98 3.96
CA VAL A 89 -4.12 13.07 2.99
C VAL A 89 -5.25 14.00 3.42
N GLU A 90 -6.18 13.54 4.27
CA GLU A 90 -7.32 14.33 4.79
C GLU A 90 -7.72 13.89 6.21
#